data_AF-A0A352MUC3-F1
#
_entry.id   AF-A0A352MUC3-F1
#
_cell.length_a   1.000
_cell.length_b   1.000
_cell.length_c   1.000
_cell.angle_alpha   90.00
_cell.angle_beta   90.00
_cell.angle_gamma   90.00
#
_symmetry.space_group_name_H-M   'P 1'
#
loop_
_entity.id
_entity.type
_entity.pdbx_description
1 polymer ?
#
loop_
_entity_poly.entity_id
_entity_poly.type
_entity_poly.pdbx_seq_one_letter_code
_entity_poly.pdbx_strand_id
1 'polypeptide(L)'
;MENASKALIIAGSIILAVLIIILGMYFYNLAAGAGKSINMSEYEIQQFNSKFTMYEGKVTGSQAKQLCDAIENHNAAYVNEPTKQVGVAEISQDAVATDSSKIGQGRARKSYIQEGLTYDVTIGYDLNTGLVSNIGIRATTGH
;
A
#
# COMPACT_ATOMS: atom_id res chain seq x y z
N MET A 1 -1.61 30.48 -21.67
CA MET A 1 -0.45 30.33 -20.77
C MET A 1 -0.86 30.27 -19.29
N GLU A 2 -2.00 30.85 -18.90
CA GLU A 2 -2.48 30.87 -17.51
C GLU A 2 -2.77 29.48 -16.88
N ASN A 3 -3.24 28.52 -17.68
CA ASN A 3 -3.59 27.17 -17.16
C ASN A 3 -2.38 26.29 -16.87
N ALA A 4 -1.27 26.46 -17.60
CA ALA A 4 -0.03 25.74 -17.32
C ALA A 4 0.58 26.21 -15.98
N SER A 5 0.48 27.51 -15.68
CA SER A 5 0.98 28.08 -14.44
C SER A 5 0.13 27.67 -13.23
N LYS A 6 -1.20 27.58 -13.36
CA LYS A 6 -2.10 27.06 -12.29
C LYS A 6 -1.86 25.57 -12.00
N ALA A 7 -1.64 24.75 -13.03
CA ALA A 7 -1.32 23.33 -12.85
C ALA A 7 0.06 23.14 -12.16
N LEU A 8 1.04 23.96 -12.52
CA LEU A 8 2.39 23.89 -11.93
C LEU A 8 2.40 24.28 -10.45
N ILE A 9 1.60 25.27 -10.04
CA ILE A 9 1.48 25.69 -8.64
C ILE A 9 0.82 24.60 -7.80
N ILE A 10 -0.24 23.94 -8.31
CA ILE A 10 -0.95 22.88 -7.58
C ILE A 10 -0.08 21.62 -7.43
N ALA A 11 0.63 21.22 -8.49
CA ALA A 11 1.55 20.08 -8.45
C ALA A 11 2.72 20.33 -7.47
N GLY A 12 3.25 21.55 -7.43
CA GLY A 12 4.33 21.93 -6.51
C GLY A 12 3.95 21.77 -5.03
N SER A 13 2.73 22.19 -4.66
CA SER A 13 2.24 22.06 -3.28
C SER A 13 1.96 20.61 -2.83
N ILE A 14 1.51 19.74 -3.75
CA ILE A 14 1.27 18.33 -3.44
C ILE A 14 2.60 17.60 -3.25
N ILE A 15 3.58 17.86 -4.12
CA ILE A 15 4.94 17.30 -3.99
C ILE A 15 5.58 17.76 -2.68
N LEU A 16 5.43 19.04 -2.32
CA LEU A 16 5.97 19.59 -1.06
C LEU A 16 5.31 18.96 0.19
N ALA A 17 3.99 18.71 0.17
CA ALA A 17 3.29 18.08 1.29
C ALA A 17 3.72 16.62 1.52
N VAL A 18 3.86 15.84 0.45
CA VAL A 18 4.34 14.45 0.54
C VAL A 18 5.79 14.42 1.07
N LEU A 19 6.63 15.36 0.64
CA LEU A 19 8.03 15.46 1.09
C LEU A 19 8.13 15.85 2.58
N ILE A 20 7.24 16.73 3.06
CA ILE A 20 7.15 17.11 4.48
C ILE A 20 6.65 15.94 5.35
N ILE A 21 5.71 15.12 4.85
CA ILE A 21 5.25 13.91 5.55
C ILE A 21 6.39 12.88 5.67
N ILE A 22 7.17 12.69 4.59
CA ILE A 22 8.33 11.80 4.58
C ILE A 22 9.43 12.30 5.53
N LEU A 23 9.73 13.60 5.52
CA LEU A 23 10.74 14.19 6.42
C LEU A 23 10.28 14.15 7.89
N GLY A 24 9.00 14.41 8.16
CA GLY A 24 8.41 14.36 9.51
C GLY A 24 8.47 12.95 10.12
N MET A 25 8.21 11.92 9.31
CA MET A 25 8.38 10.54 9.76
C MET A 25 9.86 10.18 9.96
N TYR A 26 10.79 10.66 9.12
CA TYR A 26 12.23 10.39 9.28
C TYR A 26 12.78 10.82 10.65
N PHE A 27 12.46 12.02 11.13
CA PHE A 27 12.92 12.49 12.44
C PHE A 27 12.15 11.87 13.62
N TYR A 28 10.87 11.50 13.44
CA TYR A 28 10.10 10.75 14.44
C TYR A 28 10.70 9.35 14.70
N ASN A 29 11.15 8.66 13.65
CA ASN A 29 11.78 7.34 13.76
C ASN A 29 13.15 7.38 14.46
N LEU A 30 13.92 8.48 14.36
CA LEU A 30 15.18 8.65 15.10
C LEU A 30 14.96 8.75 16.63
N ALA A 31 13.80 9.29 17.04
CA ALA A 31 13.45 9.47 18.46
C ALA A 31 12.72 8.25 19.07
N ALA A 32 12.07 7.42 18.25
CA ALA A 32 11.25 6.29 18.68
C ALA A 32 11.97 4.92 18.65
N GLY A 33 13.28 4.89 18.39
CA GLY A 33 14.13 3.68 18.34
C GLY A 33 14.31 2.91 19.66
N ALA A 34 13.28 2.87 20.51
CA ALA A 34 13.26 2.11 21.74
C ALA A 34 11.89 1.42 21.92
N GLY A 35 11.74 0.20 21.39
CA GLY A 35 10.72 -0.71 21.93
C GLY A 35 10.11 -1.77 21.01
N LYS A 36 10.64 -3.00 21.15
CA LYS A 36 9.92 -4.29 21.13
C LYS A 36 9.56 -4.99 19.80
N SER A 37 10.30 -6.09 19.60
CA SER A 37 9.79 -7.47 19.49
C SER A 37 9.15 -7.92 18.18
N ILE A 38 9.98 -8.22 17.18
CA ILE A 38 9.78 -9.41 16.35
C ILE A 38 11.00 -10.33 16.47
N ASN A 39 10.78 -11.56 16.96
CA ASN A 39 11.77 -12.64 16.99
C ASN A 39 11.82 -13.33 15.61
N MET A 40 11.99 -12.59 14.52
CA MET A 40 12.20 -13.15 13.18
C MET A 40 13.59 -12.75 12.69
N SER A 41 14.29 -13.70 12.08
CA SER A 41 15.52 -13.43 11.36
C SER A 41 15.25 -12.60 10.09
N GLU A 42 16.28 -11.94 9.57
CA GLU A 42 16.20 -11.17 8.31
C GLU A 42 15.71 -12.04 7.13
N TYR A 43 16.10 -13.32 7.11
CA TYR A 43 15.60 -14.29 6.12
C TYR A 43 14.10 -14.52 6.24
N GLU A 44 13.57 -14.68 7.45
CA GLU A 44 12.14 -14.88 7.67
C GLU A 44 11.32 -13.64 7.33
N ILE A 45 11.85 -12.44 7.58
CA ILE A 45 11.26 -11.17 7.15
C ILE A 45 11.21 -11.10 5.62
N GLN A 46 12.29 -11.46 4.93
CA GLN A 46 12.32 -11.48 3.47
C GLN A 46 11.30 -12.49 2.89
N GLN A 47 11.19 -13.68 3.50
CA GLN A 47 10.25 -14.72 3.07
C GLN A 47 8.79 -14.34 3.35
N PHE A 48 8.53 -13.55 4.39
CA PHE A 48 7.23 -12.97 4.64
C PHE A 48 6.89 -11.94 3.55
N ASN A 49 7.80 -10.98 3.33
CA ASN A 49 7.57 -9.85 2.42
C ASN A 49 7.46 -10.29 0.95
N SER A 50 8.25 -11.28 0.53
CA SER A 50 8.30 -11.74 -0.87
C SER A 50 6.95 -12.22 -1.40
N LYS A 51 6.05 -12.69 -0.51
CA LYS A 51 4.67 -13.08 -0.84
C LYS A 51 3.84 -11.92 -1.43
N PHE A 52 4.21 -10.69 -1.11
CA PHE A 52 3.48 -9.48 -1.51
C PHE A 52 4.31 -8.59 -2.44
N THR A 53 5.62 -8.46 -2.21
CA THR A 53 6.49 -7.57 -3.00
C THR A 53 6.59 -7.99 -4.47
N MET A 54 6.31 -9.24 -4.81
CA MET A 54 6.21 -9.67 -6.20
C MET A 54 5.07 -8.99 -6.99
N TYR A 55 4.10 -8.39 -6.30
CA TYR A 55 2.98 -7.66 -6.90
C TYR A 55 3.17 -6.13 -6.85
N GLU A 56 4.29 -5.64 -6.35
CA GLU A 56 4.55 -4.20 -6.24
C GLU A 56 4.64 -3.52 -7.62
N GLY A 57 4.06 -2.32 -7.73
CA GLY A 57 4.01 -1.55 -8.97
C GLY A 57 2.84 -1.94 -9.86
N LYS A 58 3.03 -1.88 -11.18
CA LYS A 58 1.93 -2.05 -12.14
C LYS A 58 1.59 -3.51 -12.37
N VAL A 59 0.34 -3.87 -12.10
CA VAL A 59 -0.19 -5.22 -12.27
C VAL A 59 -1.50 -5.22 -13.04
N THR A 60 -1.81 -6.35 -13.68
CA THR A 60 -3.13 -6.57 -14.30
C THR A 60 -4.21 -6.78 -13.23
N GLY A 61 -5.48 -6.57 -13.58
CA GLY A 61 -6.60 -6.87 -12.68
C GLY A 61 -6.63 -8.33 -12.21
N SER A 62 -6.19 -9.28 -13.04
CA SER A 62 -6.06 -10.70 -12.63
C SER A 62 -5.02 -10.86 -11.51
N GLN A 63 -3.84 -10.26 -11.67
CA GLN A 63 -2.79 -10.27 -10.65
C GLN A 63 -3.21 -9.52 -9.36
N ALA A 64 -3.95 -8.41 -9.47
CA ALA A 64 -4.51 -7.72 -8.31
C ALA A 64 -5.54 -8.58 -7.55
N LYS A 65 -6.34 -9.40 -8.24
CA LYS A 65 -7.22 -10.39 -7.59
C LYS A 65 -6.43 -11.50 -6.89
N GLN A 66 -5.34 -11.97 -7.51
CA GLN A 66 -4.43 -12.95 -6.90
C GLN A 66 -3.75 -12.38 -5.64
N LEU A 67 -3.36 -11.11 -5.67
CA LEU A 67 -2.84 -10.42 -4.49
C LEU A 67 -3.88 -10.37 -3.37
N CYS A 68 -5.15 -10.07 -3.68
CA CYS A 68 -6.22 -10.12 -2.69
C CYS A 68 -6.37 -11.51 -2.07
N ASP A 69 -6.26 -12.59 -2.86
CA ASP A 69 -6.23 -13.96 -2.33
C ASP A 69 -5.04 -14.20 -1.40
N ALA A 70 -3.86 -13.75 -1.81
CA ALA A 70 -2.65 -13.91 -1.01
C ALA A 70 -2.80 -13.24 0.36
N ILE A 71 -3.38 -12.03 0.40
CA ILE A 71 -3.64 -11.29 1.65
C ILE A 71 -4.62 -12.04 2.54
N GLU A 72 -5.78 -12.46 2.02
CA GLU A 72 -6.79 -13.16 2.84
C GLU A 72 -6.28 -14.51 3.35
N ASN A 73 -5.61 -15.29 2.50
CA ASN A 73 -5.04 -16.59 2.90
C ASN A 73 -3.94 -16.42 3.95
N HIS A 74 -3.09 -15.41 3.80
CA HIS A 74 -2.05 -15.09 4.78
C HIS A 74 -2.68 -14.66 6.11
N ASN A 75 -3.64 -13.73 6.09
CA ASN A 75 -4.31 -13.25 7.30
C ASN A 75 -5.07 -14.36 8.02
N ALA A 76 -5.67 -15.31 7.28
CA ALA A 76 -6.31 -16.48 7.85
C ALA A 76 -5.32 -17.40 8.58
N ALA A 77 -4.09 -17.57 8.06
CA ALA A 77 -3.05 -18.36 8.69
C ALA A 77 -2.48 -17.71 9.98
N TYR A 78 -2.59 -16.39 10.11
CA TYR A 78 -2.04 -15.61 11.23
C TYR A 78 -3.12 -14.94 12.10
N VAL A 79 -4.34 -15.49 12.17
CA VAL A 79 -5.49 -14.88 12.86
C VAL A 79 -5.23 -14.46 14.31
N ASN A 80 -4.35 -15.17 15.03
CA ASN A 80 -4.00 -14.89 16.43
C ASN A 80 -2.72 -14.04 16.59
N GLU A 81 -2.12 -13.59 15.49
CA GLU A 81 -0.84 -12.86 15.46
C GLU A 81 -1.05 -11.50 14.78
N PRO A 82 -1.57 -10.48 15.50
CA PRO A 82 -1.94 -9.18 14.92
C PRO A 82 -0.78 -8.47 14.21
N THR A 83 0.46 -8.66 14.67
CA THR A 83 1.67 -8.06 14.08
C THR A 83 2.04 -8.65 12.71
N LYS A 84 1.42 -9.77 12.32
CA LYS A 84 1.62 -10.45 11.02
C LYS A 84 0.43 -10.28 10.08
N GLN A 85 -0.60 -9.53 10.49
CA GLN A 85 -1.75 -9.22 9.67
C GLN A 85 -1.40 -8.14 8.65
N VAL A 86 -1.88 -8.31 7.41
CA VAL A 86 -1.71 -7.36 6.33
C VAL A 86 -3.04 -6.68 6.04
N GLY A 87 -3.08 -5.37 6.28
CA GLY A 87 -4.22 -4.52 5.96
C GLY A 87 -4.25 -4.12 4.48
N VAL A 88 -5.43 -3.71 4.02
CA VAL A 88 -5.58 -3.01 2.74
C VAL A 88 -5.89 -1.55 3.04
N ALA A 89 -4.95 -0.67 2.73
CA ALA A 89 -5.08 0.77 2.98
C ALA A 89 -6.12 1.39 2.04
N GLU A 90 -6.08 0.99 0.77
CA GLU A 90 -7.02 1.42 -0.26
C GLU A 90 -7.13 0.32 -1.32
N ILE A 91 -8.36 0.05 -1.78
CA ILE A 91 -8.61 -0.67 -3.03
C ILE A 91 -9.62 0.10 -3.85
N SER A 92 -9.21 0.55 -5.04
CA SER A 92 -10.02 1.46 -5.87
C SER A 92 -10.04 1.06 -7.35
N GLN A 93 -11.24 1.11 -7.94
CA GLN A 93 -11.47 0.98 -9.38
C GLN A 93 -11.16 2.25 -10.17
N ASP A 94 -10.84 3.34 -9.48
CA ASP A 94 -10.58 4.66 -10.06
C ASP A 94 -9.17 5.14 -9.67
N ALA A 95 -8.44 5.66 -10.65
CA ALA A 95 -7.10 6.21 -10.46
C ALA A 95 -7.07 7.51 -9.67
N VAL A 96 -8.20 8.24 -9.67
CA VAL A 96 -8.40 9.50 -8.96
C VAL A 96 -9.63 9.36 -8.07
N ALA A 97 -9.65 8.29 -7.27
CA ALA A 97 -10.76 7.89 -6.43
C ALA A 97 -11.25 9.06 -5.54
N THR A 98 -12.33 9.71 -5.95
CA THR A 98 -13.04 10.75 -5.20
C THR A 98 -14.39 10.24 -4.69
N ASP A 99 -14.86 9.11 -5.22
CA ASP A 99 -16.09 8.44 -4.85
C ASP A 99 -15.82 7.33 -3.82
N SER A 100 -16.20 7.57 -2.56
CA SER A 100 -16.00 6.63 -1.46
C SER A 100 -16.75 5.30 -1.64
N SER A 101 -17.74 5.22 -2.53
CA SER A 101 -18.44 3.96 -2.82
C SER A 101 -17.57 2.96 -3.61
N LYS A 102 -16.47 3.44 -4.22
CA LYS A 102 -15.52 2.65 -5.00
C LYS A 102 -14.22 2.38 -4.26
N ILE A 103 -14.15 2.68 -2.96
CA ILE A 103 -12.97 2.48 -2.11
C ILE A 103 -13.27 1.39 -1.08
N GLY A 104 -12.48 0.32 -1.08
CA GLY A 104 -12.42 -0.63 0.03
C GLY A 104 -11.25 -0.33 0.98
N GLN A 105 -11.44 -0.58 2.27
CA GLN A 105 -10.39 -0.46 3.28
C GLN A 105 -10.45 -1.61 4.29
N GLY A 106 -9.32 -1.88 4.93
CA GLY A 106 -9.15 -2.81 6.04
C GLY A 106 -9.11 -4.30 5.68
N ARG A 107 -9.61 -4.70 4.49
CA ARG A 107 -9.59 -6.07 3.99
C ARG A 107 -9.41 -6.13 2.48
N ALA A 108 -8.93 -7.25 1.98
CA ALA A 108 -8.82 -7.49 0.55
C ALA A 108 -10.20 -7.79 -0.05
N ARG A 109 -10.70 -6.85 -0.86
CA ARG A 109 -12.03 -6.93 -1.48
C ARG A 109 -11.92 -7.07 -2.99
N LYS A 110 -11.77 -8.31 -3.46
CA LYS A 110 -11.70 -8.61 -4.90
C LYS A 110 -12.83 -8.04 -5.75
N SER A 111 -14.01 -7.82 -5.18
CA SER A 111 -15.15 -7.21 -5.87
C SER A 111 -14.88 -5.78 -6.34
N TYR A 112 -13.85 -5.12 -5.80
CA TYR A 112 -13.38 -3.80 -6.20
C TYR A 112 -12.26 -3.88 -7.26
N ILE A 113 -11.97 -5.07 -7.80
CA ILE A 113 -11.00 -5.25 -8.87
C ILE A 113 -11.71 -5.72 -10.14
N GLN A 114 -11.49 -4.98 -11.23
CA GLN A 114 -11.97 -5.30 -12.57
C GLN A 114 -10.82 -5.88 -13.39
N GLU A 115 -11.08 -6.98 -14.11
CA GLU A 115 -10.04 -7.65 -14.91
C GLU A 115 -9.54 -6.82 -16.10
N GLY A 116 -10.38 -5.91 -16.62
CA GLY A 116 -10.03 -5.03 -17.73
C GLY A 116 -9.20 -3.80 -17.37
N LEU A 117 -8.87 -3.61 -16.09
CA LEU A 117 -8.06 -2.47 -15.62
C LEU A 117 -6.67 -2.94 -15.19
N THR A 118 -5.71 -2.02 -15.26
CA THR A 118 -4.41 -2.15 -14.62
C THR A 118 -4.41 -1.39 -13.30
N TYR A 119 -3.61 -1.85 -12.35
CA TYR A 119 -3.55 -1.33 -11.00
C TYR A 119 -2.10 -1.02 -10.63
N ASP A 120 -1.90 0.05 -9.87
CA ASP A 120 -0.67 0.36 -9.17
C ASP A 120 -0.79 -0.17 -7.74
N VAL A 121 0.14 -1.03 -7.35
CA VAL A 121 0.21 -1.62 -6.03
C VAL A 121 1.33 -0.98 -5.25
N THR A 122 0.98 -0.42 -4.10
CA THR A 122 1.94 0.20 -3.18
C THR A 122 2.00 -0.60 -1.89
N ILE A 123 3.20 -0.88 -1.41
CA ILE A 123 3.40 -1.66 -0.19
C ILE A 123 3.89 -0.75 0.94
N GLY A 124 3.19 -0.83 2.07
CA GLY A 124 3.58 -0.22 3.33
C GLY A 124 4.13 -1.27 4.29
N TYR A 125 5.20 -0.90 4.99
CA TYR A 125 5.86 -1.75 5.97
C TYR A 125 5.62 -1.23 7.38
N ASP A 126 5.55 -2.14 8.35
CA ASP A 126 5.63 -1.80 9.76
C ASP A 126 7.08 -1.41 10.09
N LEU A 127 7.27 -0.18 10.58
CA LEU A 127 8.59 0.40 10.78
C LEU A 127 9.37 -0.19 11.97
N ASN A 128 8.69 -0.92 12.87
CA ASN A 128 9.34 -1.58 14.00
C ASN A 128 9.89 -2.96 13.61
N THR A 129 9.30 -3.57 12.58
CA THR A 129 9.48 -4.99 12.29
C THR A 129 9.95 -5.29 10.87
N GLY A 130 9.80 -4.33 9.95
CA GLY A 130 10.13 -4.49 8.54
C GLY A 130 9.17 -5.39 7.77
N LEU A 131 8.08 -5.87 8.39
CA LEU A 131 7.07 -6.69 7.72
C LEU A 131 6.12 -5.83 6.90
N VAL A 132 5.64 -6.35 5.78
CA VAL A 132 4.51 -5.75 5.06
C VAL A 132 3.31 -5.67 6.00
N SER A 133 2.74 -4.47 6.15
CA SER A 133 1.63 -4.21 7.07
C SER A 133 0.40 -3.69 6.35
N ASN A 134 0.58 -2.97 5.24
CA ASN A 134 -0.51 -2.37 4.48
C ASN A 134 -0.24 -2.46 2.98
N ILE A 135 -1.29 -2.65 2.20
CA ILE A 135 -1.21 -2.68 0.74
C ILE A 135 -2.27 -1.73 0.17
N GLY A 136 -1.83 -0.86 -0.74
CA GLY A 136 -2.70 -0.03 -1.56
C GLY A 136 -2.80 -0.62 -2.96
N ILE A 137 -4.01 -0.67 -3.53
CA ILE A 137 -4.28 -1.19 -4.87
C ILE A 137 -5.18 -0.18 -5.59
N ARG A 138 -4.61 0.60 -6.51
CA ARG A 138 -5.37 1.68 -7.17
C ARG A 138 -5.35 1.48 -8.67
N ALA A 139 -6.50 1.56 -9.33
CA ALA A 139 -6.54 1.53 -10.79
C ALA A 139 -5.61 2.61 -11.37
N THR A 140 -5.00 2.35 -12.51
CA THR A 140 -4.18 3.34 -13.22
C THR A 140 -4.98 3.90 -14.38
N THR A 141 -4.94 5.22 -14.59
CA THR A 141 -5.46 5.81 -15.81
C THR A 141 -4.55 5.37 -16.96
N GLY A 142 -5.10 4.59 -17.90
CA GLY A 142 -4.37 4.20 -19.10
C GLY A 142 -3.98 5.43 -19.93
N HIS A 143 -2.73 5.46 -20.38
CA HIS A 143 -2.32 6.16 -21.59
C HIS A 143 -1.78 5.11 -22.55
#